data_AF-A0A344W168-F1
#
_entry.id   AF-A0A344W168-F1
#
_cell.length_a   1.000
_cell.length_b   1.000
_cell.length_c   1.000
_cell.angle_alpha   90.00
_cell.angle_beta   90.00
_cell.angle_gamma   90.00
#
_symmetry.space_group_name_H-M   'P 1'
#
loop_
_entity.id
_entity.type
_entity.pdbx_description
1 polymer ?
#
loop_
_entity_poly.entity_id
_entity_poly.type
_entity_poly.pdbx_seq_one_letter_code
_entity_poly.pdbx_strand_id
1 'polypeptide(L)'
;MLFMDESTLLAHALRDFLRPQLSNDDILMMDLPLHAGEWVCAIDSGLCLASEHKIALPPIFGEKILGIEGLSEADIEMFTLDLSTIPRWYELAS
;
A
#
# COMPACT_ATOMS: atom_id res chain seq x y z
N MET A 1 -26.45 4.16 0.23
CA MET A 1 -25.23 4.52 -0.52
C MET A 1 -24.13 3.71 0.13
N LEU A 2 -23.55 2.73 -0.59
CA LEU A 2 -22.47 1.91 -0.07
C LEU A 2 -21.27 2.84 0.15
N PHE A 3 -21.02 3.23 1.40
CA PHE A 3 -19.75 3.83 1.77
C PHE A 3 -18.73 2.71 1.63
N MET A 4 -18.09 2.64 0.46
CA MET A 4 -16.94 1.79 0.27
C MET A 4 -15.84 2.41 1.13
N ASP A 5 -15.33 1.63 2.07
CA ASP A 5 -14.25 2.05 2.97
C ASP A 5 -13.05 2.49 2.11
N GLU A 6 -12.51 3.68 2.39
CA GLU A 6 -11.40 4.26 1.63
C GLU A 6 -10.18 3.32 1.66
N SER A 7 -10.05 2.53 2.75
CA SER A 7 -9.04 1.49 2.87
C SER A 7 -9.18 0.39 1.80
N THR A 8 -10.41 -0.03 1.47
CA THR A 8 -10.67 -1.04 0.44
C THR A 8 -10.21 -0.55 -0.94
N LEU A 9 -10.57 0.69 -1.28
CA LEU A 9 -10.17 1.29 -2.56
C LEU A 9 -8.65 1.41 -2.65
N LEU A 10 -7.99 1.89 -1.59
CA LEU A 10 -6.55 2.07 -1.56
C LEU A 10 -5.80 0.74 -1.62
N ALA A 11 -6.27 -0.30 -0.92
CA ALA A 11 -5.65 -1.61 -0.95
C ALA A 11 -5.66 -2.20 -2.37
N HIS A 12 -6.80 -2.14 -3.06
CA HIS A 12 -6.89 -2.60 -4.46
C HIS A 12 -6.06 -1.75 -5.42
N ALA A 13 -6.08 -0.42 -5.27
CA ALA A 13 -5.29 0.48 -6.10
C ALA A 13 -3.78 0.24 -5.94
N LEU A 14 -3.32 0.04 -4.70
CA LEU A 14 -1.92 -0.25 -4.40
C LEU A 14 -1.50 -1.61 -4.99
N ARG A 15 -2.34 -2.63 -4.82
CA ARG A 15 -2.12 -3.96 -5.39
C ARG A 15 -1.99 -3.88 -6.90
N ASP A 16 -2.93 -3.24 -7.58
CA ASP A 16 -2.93 -3.15 -9.05
C ASP A 16 -1.76 -2.33 -9.58
N PHE A 17 -1.30 -1.32 -8.82
CA PHE A 17 -0.09 -0.57 -9.11
C PHE A 17 1.18 -1.45 -9.00
N LEU A 18 1.29 -2.27 -7.96
CA LEU A 18 2.46 -3.10 -7.70
C LEU A 18 2.52 -4.36 -8.55
N ARG A 19 1.37 -4.95 -8.90
CA ARG A 19 1.26 -6.20 -9.67
C ARG A 19 2.15 -6.29 -10.91
N PRO A 20 2.21 -5.30 -11.82
CA PRO A 20 3.07 -5.41 -13.01
C PRO A 20 4.57 -5.40 -12.70
N GLN A 21 4.96 -5.08 -11.47
CA GLN A 21 6.35 -4.89 -11.03
C GLN A 21 6.84 -6.01 -10.10
N LEU A 22 5.94 -6.90 -9.67
CA LEU A 22 6.18 -7.95 -8.70
C LEU A 22 5.92 -9.34 -9.29
N SER A 23 6.46 -10.38 -8.64
CA SER A 23 6.13 -11.75 -9.00
C SER A 23 4.72 -12.12 -8.52
N ASN A 24 4.19 -13.24 -9.04
CA ASN A 24 2.90 -13.78 -8.57
C ASN A 24 2.97 -14.24 -7.11
N ASP A 25 4.15 -14.65 -6.63
CA ASP A 25 4.33 -15.09 -5.24
C ASP A 25 4.35 -13.87 -4.31
N ASP A 26 5.01 -12.79 -4.72
CA ASP A 26 5.05 -11.53 -3.96
C ASP A 26 3.64 -10.93 -3.83
N ILE A 27 2.90 -10.83 -4.94
CA ILE A 27 1.57 -10.23 -4.93
C ILE A 27 0.55 -11.06 -4.15
N LEU A 28 0.82 -12.37 -3.96
CA LEU A 28 -0.03 -13.24 -3.15
C LEU A 28 -0.11 -12.74 -1.69
N MET A 29 0.95 -12.10 -1.19
CA MET A 29 0.98 -11.49 0.15
C MET A 29 -0.06 -10.38 0.30
N MET A 30 -0.43 -9.70 -0.79
CA MET A 30 -1.56 -8.75 -0.80
C MET A 30 -2.89 -9.42 -1.13
N ASP A 31 -2.91 -10.38 -2.06
CA ASP A 31 -4.16 -11.02 -2.50
C ASP A 31 -4.84 -11.82 -1.36
N LEU A 32 -4.07 -12.39 -0.43
CA LEU A 32 -4.61 -13.11 0.74
C LEU A 32 -5.43 -12.20 1.69
N PRO A 33 -4.88 -11.11 2.26
CA PRO A 33 -5.65 -10.21 3.12
C PRO A 33 -6.77 -9.49 2.35
N LEU A 34 -6.59 -9.17 1.06
CA LEU A 34 -7.68 -8.63 0.23
C LEU A 34 -8.89 -9.60 0.15
N HIS A 35 -8.66 -10.89 -0.04
CA HIS A 35 -9.75 -11.87 -0.05
C HIS A 35 -10.39 -12.09 1.33
N ALA A 36 -9.64 -11.86 2.41
CA ALA A 36 -10.15 -11.94 3.78
C ALA A 36 -10.93 -10.69 4.23
N GLY A 37 -10.87 -9.60 3.45
CA GLY A 37 -11.46 -8.31 3.81
C GLY A 37 -10.61 -7.49 4.77
N GLU A 38 -9.32 -7.82 4.89
CA GLU A 38 -8.35 -7.18 5.79
C GLU A 38 -7.58 -6.08 5.05
N TRP A 39 -8.27 -5.00 4.68
CA TRP A 39 -7.75 -3.98 3.77
C TRP A 39 -6.49 -3.26 4.29
N VAL A 40 -6.45 -2.97 5.60
CA VAL A 40 -5.28 -2.34 6.25
C VAL A 40 -4.07 -3.27 6.22
N CYS A 41 -4.28 -4.58 6.44
CA CYS A 41 -3.21 -5.58 6.34
C CYS A 41 -2.71 -5.76 4.90
N ALA A 42 -3.61 -5.65 3.91
CA ALA A 42 -3.22 -5.63 2.51
C ALA A 42 -2.38 -4.39 2.15
N ILE A 43 -2.71 -3.22 2.72
CA ILE A 43 -1.93 -1.99 2.56
C ILE A 43 -0.54 -2.16 3.17
N ASP A 44 -0.46 -2.66 4.40
CA ASP A 44 0.80 -2.98 5.10
C ASP A 44 1.71 -3.88 4.24
N SER A 45 1.14 -5.01 3.77
CA SER A 45 1.84 -5.93 2.87
C SER A 45 2.33 -5.24 1.60
N GLY A 46 1.53 -4.35 1.01
CA GLY A 46 1.92 -3.60 -0.17
C GLY A 46 3.05 -2.60 0.07
N LEU A 47 3.05 -1.92 1.22
CA LEU A 47 4.14 -1.00 1.60
C LEU A 47 5.44 -1.76 1.87
N CYS A 48 5.36 -2.88 2.58
CA CYS A 48 6.49 -3.79 2.78
C CYS A 48 7.10 -4.23 1.44
N LEU A 49 6.27 -4.74 0.52
CA LEU A 49 6.72 -5.17 -0.81
C LEU A 49 7.34 -4.03 -1.62
N ALA A 50 6.74 -2.84 -1.58
CA ALA A 50 7.29 -1.68 -2.26
C ALA A 50 8.68 -1.30 -1.71
N SER A 51 8.87 -1.39 -0.38
CA SER A 51 10.16 -1.13 0.26
C SER A 51 11.21 -2.20 -0.05
N GLU A 52 10.84 -3.47 0.03
CA GLU A 52 11.72 -4.63 -0.22
C GLU A 52 12.22 -4.65 -1.67
N HIS A 53 11.31 -4.45 -2.63
CA HIS A 53 11.62 -4.45 -4.06
C HIS A 53 12.11 -3.10 -4.60
N LYS A 54 12.21 -2.08 -3.73
CA LYS A 54 12.60 -0.72 -4.11
C LYS A 54 11.74 -0.13 -5.23
N ILE A 55 10.44 -0.38 -5.16
CA ILE A 55 9.46 0.18 -6.08
C ILE A 55 9.03 1.54 -5.54
N ALA A 56 9.29 2.60 -6.30
CA ALA A 56 8.81 3.92 -5.94
C ALA A 56 7.28 3.96 -6.01
N LEU A 57 6.64 4.62 -5.05
CA LEU A 57 5.18 4.83 -5.06
C LEU A 57 4.84 6.28 -5.42
N PRO A 58 3.77 6.53 -6.21
CA PRO A 58 3.21 7.86 -6.36
C PRO A 58 2.92 8.51 -5.00
N PRO A 59 3.27 9.79 -4.77
CA PRO A 59 3.10 10.44 -3.46
C PRO A 59 1.67 10.39 -2.92
N ILE A 60 0.68 10.37 -3.81
CA ILE A 60 -0.74 10.26 -3.48
C ILE A 60 -1.06 9.01 -2.65
N PHE A 61 -0.32 7.90 -2.82
CA PHE A 61 -0.52 6.71 -1.97
C PHE A 61 -0.18 7.01 -0.52
N GLY A 62 0.97 7.65 -0.25
CA GLY A 62 1.36 7.99 1.12
C GLY A 62 0.38 8.96 1.78
N GLU A 63 -0.02 10.01 1.06
CA GLU A 63 -1.02 10.99 1.54
C GLU A 63 -2.35 10.32 1.87
N LYS A 64 -2.80 9.39 1.03
CA LYS A 64 -4.09 8.72 1.20
C LYS A 64 -4.07 7.63 2.25
N ILE A 65 -2.99 6.84 2.33
CA ILE A 65 -2.85 5.78 3.33
C ILE A 65 -2.80 6.39 4.73
N LEU A 66 -1.99 7.43 4.96
CA LEU A 66 -1.92 8.10 6.26
C LEU A 66 -3.21 8.88 6.61
N GLY A 67 -4.07 9.13 5.62
CA GLY A 67 -5.35 9.79 5.78
C GLY A 67 -6.54 8.86 6.06
N ILE A 68 -6.35 7.53 6.11
CA ILE A 68 -7.43 6.58 6.37
C ILE A 68 -8.02 6.83 7.77
N GLU A 69 -9.33 7.09 7.82
CA GLU A 69 -10.04 7.23 9.09
C GLU A 69 -10.04 5.91 9.87
N GLY A 70 -9.68 5.97 11.16
CA GLY A 70 -9.72 4.82 12.05
C GLY A 70 -8.44 3.98 12.12
N LEU A 71 -7.36 4.42 11.48
CA LEU A 71 -6.02 3.84 11.75
C LEU A 71 -5.65 4.03 13.22
N SER A 72 -5.03 3.01 13.81
CA SER A 72 -4.44 3.13 15.14
C SER A 72 -3.16 3.96 15.07
N GLU A 73 -2.72 4.50 16.21
CA GLU A 73 -1.42 5.20 16.30
C GLU A 73 -0.27 4.30 15.85
N ALA A 74 -0.34 3.00 16.15
CA ALA A 74 0.65 2.02 15.72
C ALA A 74 0.68 1.84 14.20
N ASP A 75 -0.49 1.80 13.53
CA ASP A 75 -0.56 1.69 12.07
C ASP A 75 0.04 2.94 11.40
N ILE A 76 -0.26 4.13 11.95
CA ILE A 76 0.29 5.40 11.45
C ILE A 76 1.81 5.42 11.57
N GLU A 77 2.35 5.02 12.72
CA GLU A 77 3.80 4.94 12.95
C GLU A 77 4.47 3.96 11.98
N MET A 78 3.89 2.77 11.83
CA MET A 78 4.38 1.73 10.94
C MET A 78 4.37 2.18 9.48
N PHE A 79 3.24 2.68 8.98
CA PHE A 79 3.13 3.17 7.60
C PHE A 79 4.04 4.36 7.33
N THR A 80 4.20 5.27 8.30
CA THR A 80 5.14 6.39 8.16
C THR A 80 6.58 5.89 8.01
N LEU A 81 6.97 4.88 8.80
CA LEU A 81 8.28 4.26 8.70
C LEU A 81 8.47 3.60 7.34
N ASP A 82 7.53 2.77 6.89
CA ASP A 82 7.64 2.07 5.61
C ASP A 82 7.71 3.05 4.44
N LEU A 83 6.84 4.06 4.40
CA LEU A 83 6.86 5.12 3.40
C LEU A 83 8.20 5.89 3.38
N SER A 84 8.88 6.02 4.52
CA SER A 84 10.20 6.67 4.59
C SER A 84 11.34 5.83 3.97
N THR A 85 11.13 4.51 3.87
CA THR A 85 12.11 3.56 3.30
C THR A 85 11.91 3.29 1.81
N ILE A 86 10.74 3.64 1.28
CA ILE A 86 10.38 3.52 -0.13
C ILE A 86 11.11 4.60 -0.95
N PRO A 87 11.69 4.27 -2.12
CA PRO A 87 12.33 5.25 -2.99
C PRO A 87 11.37 6.35 -3.44
N ARG A 88 11.89 7.57 -3.60
CA ARG A 88 11.09 8.71 -4.04
C ARG A 88 10.64 8.52 -5.49
N TRP A 89 9.37 8.85 -5.76
CA TRP A 89 8.74 8.76 -7.09
C TRP A 89 9.47 9.50 -8.22
N TYR A 90 10.20 10.57 -7.89
CA TYR A 90 10.74 11.52 -8.86
C TYR A 90 12.00 11.07 -9.62
N GLU A 91 12.23 9.76 -9.80
CA GLU A 91 13.33 9.24 -10.62
C GLU A 91 12.91 8.40 -11.85
N LEU A 92 11.61 8.33 -12.18
CA LEU A 92 11.15 7.58 -13.37
C LEU A 92 10.79 8.46 -14.59
N ALA A 93 11.10 9.76 -14.55
CA ALA A 93 10.81 10.71 -15.63
C ALA A 93 12.07 11.30 -16.30
N SER A 94 13.23 10.66 -16.18
CA SER A 94 14.49 11.07 -16.82
C SER A 94 15.07 9.97 -17.69
#